data_AF-A0A6V7LJ90-F1
#
_entry.id   AF-A0A6V7LJ90-F1
#
_cell.length_a   1.000
_cell.length_b   1.000
_cell.length_c   1.000
_cell.angle_alpha   90.00
_cell.angle_beta   90.00
_cell.angle_gamma   90.00
#
_symmetry.space_group_name_H-M   'P 1'
#
loop_
_entity.id
_entity.type
_entity.pdbx_description
1 polymer ?
#
loop_
_entity_poly.entity_id
_entity_poly.type
_entity_poly.pdbx_seq_one_letter_code
_entity_poly.pdbx_strand_id
1 'polypeptide(L)'
;GSSGGSAVAVASGTCFAALGSDTGGSTRNPASYCGLVGFKPSYGLVSRHGLIPLVNSMDVPGILTRHVEDALEVLNCIAGPDERDSTTVSQPFEPITLPESVSLKGLRIGIPKEYNPPELDPEVLNCWQKITNLLEEAGAEIIPVSLPHTEHSIVCYSVLNRCEVASNMARYDGLEYGLRADEMTSTEQLYAKTRSLGFNDVVRSRILTGNYFLLTENYDDYFVKAMKVRKLIADDFDRVWQNNVDVLLTPTTLSDAPGFNDFTSQDNQTQCSIQDFCTQPANMAGIPAINLPITISSRGLPLSLQLMTSFFNDGKLFQVAKWIEEAVQFPRLQLKESEVF
;
A
#
# COMPACT_ATOMS: atom_id res chain seq x y z
N GLY A 1 -2.93 8.67 3.55
CA GLY A 1 -4.22 8.03 3.20
C GLY A 1 -3.97 6.82 2.30
N SER A 2 -5.00 6.17 1.74
CA SER A 2 -6.42 6.47 1.92
C SER A 2 -7.01 5.94 3.25
N SER A 3 -6.41 4.90 3.86
CA SER A 3 -6.84 4.35 5.15
C SER A 3 -6.41 5.21 6.37
N GLY A 4 -6.47 6.54 6.24
CA GLY A 4 -6.04 7.48 7.27
C GLY A 4 -6.89 7.41 8.54
N GLY A 5 -8.21 7.27 8.39
CA GLY A 5 -9.11 7.10 9.54
C GLY A 5 -8.81 5.81 10.32
N SER A 6 -8.58 4.70 9.63
CA SER A 6 -8.18 3.42 10.24
C SER A 6 -6.86 3.56 11.01
N ALA A 7 -5.86 4.22 10.42
CA ALA A 7 -4.57 4.44 11.08
C ALA A 7 -4.72 5.31 12.34
N VAL A 8 -5.44 6.44 12.26
CA VAL A 8 -5.67 7.31 13.43
C VAL A 8 -6.44 6.58 14.52
N ALA A 9 -7.45 5.76 14.18
CA ALA A 9 -8.22 5.00 15.16
C ALA A 9 -7.34 4.02 15.96
N VAL A 10 -6.41 3.33 15.30
CA VAL A 10 -5.46 2.40 15.95
C VAL A 10 -4.39 3.16 16.76
N ALA A 11 -3.83 4.24 16.19
CA ALA A 11 -2.79 5.03 16.83
C ALA A 11 -3.29 5.75 18.09
N SER A 12 -4.52 6.27 18.05
CA SER A 12 -5.19 6.89 19.21
C SER A 12 -5.67 5.90 20.26
N GLY A 13 -5.68 4.60 19.96
CA GLY A 13 -6.26 3.57 20.83
C GLY A 13 -7.79 3.54 20.83
N THR A 14 -8.44 4.24 19.89
CA THR A 14 -9.90 4.17 19.69
C THR A 14 -10.35 2.77 19.27
N CYS A 15 -9.50 2.03 18.55
CA CYS A 15 -9.68 0.60 18.31
C CYS A 15 -8.38 -0.19 18.52
N PHE A 16 -8.54 -1.50 18.69
CA PHE A 16 -7.42 -2.43 18.87
C PHE A 16 -6.64 -2.64 17.56
N ALA A 17 -7.37 -2.99 16.52
CA ALA A 17 -6.92 -3.16 15.14
C ALA A 17 -7.95 -2.53 14.19
N ALA A 18 -7.54 -2.21 12.97
CA ALA A 18 -8.45 -1.73 11.94
C ALA A 18 -8.15 -2.39 10.59
N LEU A 19 -9.20 -2.56 9.80
CA LEU A 19 -9.07 -2.87 8.39
C LEU A 19 -8.95 -1.58 7.58
N GLY A 20 -8.18 -1.66 6.50
CA GLY A 20 -8.08 -0.65 5.47
C GLY A 20 -8.15 -1.31 4.08
N SER A 21 -7.79 -0.55 3.06
CA SER A 21 -7.47 -1.10 1.75
C SER A 21 -6.13 -0.56 1.27
N ASP A 22 -5.43 -1.33 0.46
CA ASP A 22 -4.15 -0.97 -0.12
C ASP A 22 -4.15 -1.28 -1.61
N THR A 23 -4.33 -0.23 -2.42
CA THR A 23 -4.27 -0.30 -3.88
C THR A 23 -2.93 0.18 -4.45
N GLY A 24 -2.24 1.02 -3.70
CA GLY A 24 -0.96 1.62 -4.09
C GLY A 24 -0.13 2.13 -2.91
N GLY A 25 -0.35 1.58 -1.70
CA GLY A 25 0.23 2.08 -0.44
C GLY A 25 -0.80 2.56 0.57
N SER A 26 -2.09 2.43 0.29
CA SER A 26 -3.16 3.04 1.09
C SER A 26 -3.35 2.48 2.50
N THR A 27 -2.65 1.40 2.86
CA THR A 27 -2.51 0.90 4.24
C THR A 27 -1.12 1.19 4.81
N ARG A 28 -0.08 1.00 4.00
CA ARG A 28 1.32 1.18 4.42
C ARG A 28 1.73 2.64 4.64
N ASN A 29 1.34 3.56 3.75
CA ASN A 29 1.63 4.99 3.88
C ASN A 29 1.01 5.60 5.15
N PRO A 30 -0.30 5.42 5.45
CA PRO A 30 -0.86 5.96 6.68
C PRO A 30 -0.33 5.24 7.94
N ALA A 31 0.00 3.95 7.85
CA ALA A 31 0.69 3.27 8.95
C ALA A 31 2.08 3.88 9.22
N SER A 32 2.84 4.20 8.16
CA SER A 32 4.15 4.87 8.27
C SER A 32 4.01 6.19 9.02
N TYR A 33 3.08 7.04 8.58
CA TYR A 33 2.89 8.37 9.16
C TYR A 33 2.29 8.36 10.57
N CYS A 34 1.56 7.31 10.95
CA CYS A 34 0.98 7.18 12.28
C CYS A 34 1.82 6.31 13.23
N GLY A 35 2.98 5.82 12.80
CA GLY A 35 3.85 4.99 13.64
C GLY A 35 3.23 3.63 13.98
N LEU A 36 2.64 2.97 12.98
CA LEU A 36 1.90 1.71 13.13
C LEU A 36 2.47 0.60 12.25
N VAL A 37 2.14 -0.64 12.60
CA VAL A 37 2.28 -1.77 11.69
C VAL A 37 1.16 -1.68 10.65
N GLY A 38 1.54 -1.70 9.37
CA GLY A 38 0.60 -1.64 8.25
C GLY A 38 0.88 -2.76 7.27
N PHE A 39 0.02 -3.77 7.23
CA PHE A 39 0.23 -4.97 6.45
C PHE A 39 -0.70 -5.03 5.23
N LYS A 40 -0.09 -5.25 4.07
CA LYS A 40 -0.75 -5.58 2.82
C LYS A 40 -0.46 -7.06 2.48
N PRO A 41 -1.46 -7.95 2.59
CA PRO A 41 -1.35 -9.34 2.18
C PRO A 41 -0.95 -9.52 0.70
N SER A 42 -0.55 -10.74 0.35
CA SER A 42 -0.49 -11.19 -1.05
C SER A 42 -1.85 -10.97 -1.73
N TYR A 43 -1.84 -10.49 -2.97
CA TYR A 43 -3.08 -10.33 -3.74
C TYR A 43 -3.79 -11.69 -3.87
N GLY A 44 -5.07 -11.74 -3.49
CA GLY A 44 -5.86 -12.99 -3.48
C GLY A 44 -5.78 -13.81 -2.18
N LEU A 45 -4.99 -13.40 -1.17
CA LEU A 45 -4.97 -14.07 0.13
C LEU A 45 -6.19 -13.74 1.00
N VAL A 46 -6.69 -12.51 0.89
CA VAL A 46 -7.89 -12.02 1.61
C VAL A 46 -8.93 -11.59 0.59
N SER A 47 -10.16 -12.05 0.77
CA SER A 47 -11.28 -11.77 -0.13
C SER A 47 -11.57 -10.27 -0.26
N ARG A 48 -11.86 -9.84 -1.49
CA ARG A 48 -12.33 -8.49 -1.83
C ARG A 48 -13.85 -8.44 -1.91
N HIS A 49 -14.56 -9.54 -1.62
CA HIS A 49 -16.02 -9.52 -1.59
C HIS A 49 -16.53 -8.56 -0.50
N GLY A 50 -17.32 -7.56 -0.90
CA GLY A 50 -17.78 -6.48 -0.01
C GLY A 50 -16.82 -5.29 0.08
N LEU A 51 -15.59 -5.38 -0.46
CA LEU A 51 -14.73 -4.22 -0.66
C LEU A 51 -15.23 -3.41 -1.86
N ILE A 52 -15.48 -2.12 -1.65
CA ILE A 52 -15.81 -1.21 -2.75
C ILE A 52 -14.56 -1.05 -3.65
N PRO A 53 -14.60 -1.47 -4.92
CA PRO A 53 -13.41 -1.54 -5.74
C PRO A 53 -12.95 -0.16 -6.22
N LEU A 54 -11.65 0.06 -6.15
CA LEU A 54 -10.94 1.15 -6.83
C LEU A 54 -10.26 0.61 -8.10
N VAL A 55 -9.36 -0.36 -7.94
CA VAL A 55 -8.63 -1.05 -9.00
C VAL A 55 -8.63 -2.54 -8.68
N ASN A 56 -9.53 -3.31 -9.31
CA ASN A 56 -9.73 -4.71 -8.96
C ASN A 56 -8.45 -5.52 -9.02
N SER A 57 -7.58 -5.22 -9.99
CA SER A 57 -6.34 -5.95 -10.19
C SER A 57 -5.23 -5.61 -9.17
N MET A 58 -5.47 -4.71 -8.22
CA MET A 58 -4.47 -4.22 -7.25
C MET A 58 -5.02 -4.02 -5.83
N ASP A 59 -6.33 -3.91 -5.66
CA ASP A 59 -6.98 -3.73 -4.37
C ASP A 59 -6.72 -4.94 -3.46
N VAL A 60 -6.22 -4.69 -2.26
CA VAL A 60 -6.07 -5.71 -1.22
C VAL A 60 -6.65 -5.16 0.10
N PRO A 61 -7.47 -5.90 0.84
CA PRO A 61 -7.82 -5.56 2.22
C PRO A 61 -6.55 -5.50 3.07
N GLY A 62 -6.30 -4.35 3.68
CA GLY A 62 -5.11 -4.12 4.51
C GLY A 62 -5.42 -4.19 5.99
N ILE A 63 -4.39 -4.44 6.80
CA ILE A 63 -4.50 -4.56 8.26
C ILE A 63 -3.62 -3.48 8.90
N LEU A 64 -4.16 -2.76 9.88
CA LEU A 64 -3.42 -1.79 10.69
C LEU A 64 -3.49 -2.16 12.17
N THR A 65 -2.33 -2.25 12.80
CA THR A 65 -2.19 -2.60 14.23
C THR A 65 -1.01 -1.84 14.86
N ARG A 66 -0.86 -1.95 16.18
CA ARG A 66 0.33 -1.42 16.87
C ARG A 66 1.47 -2.44 16.92
N HIS A 67 1.14 -3.73 16.88
CA HIS A 67 2.12 -4.80 16.95
C HIS A 67 2.01 -5.78 15.77
N VAL A 68 3.13 -6.41 15.44
CA VAL A 68 3.25 -7.38 14.34
C VAL A 68 2.38 -8.61 14.61
N GLU A 69 2.35 -9.10 15.84
CA GLU A 69 1.52 -10.25 16.25
C GLU A 69 0.03 -9.96 16.10
N ASP A 70 -0.42 -8.76 16.46
CA ASP A 70 -1.81 -8.36 16.29
C ASP A 70 -2.23 -8.38 14.82
N ALA A 71 -1.34 -7.95 13.92
CA ALA A 71 -1.63 -7.97 12.47
C ALA A 71 -1.73 -9.42 11.95
N LEU A 72 -0.90 -10.32 12.49
CA LEU A 72 -0.93 -11.74 12.15
C LEU A 72 -2.21 -12.41 12.65
N GLU A 73 -2.64 -12.11 13.87
CA GLU A 73 -3.87 -12.65 14.44
C GLU A 73 -5.09 -12.24 13.59
N VAL A 74 -5.15 -10.97 13.20
CA VAL A 74 -6.20 -10.48 12.30
C VAL A 74 -6.14 -11.18 10.94
N LEU A 75 -4.95 -11.34 10.35
CA LEU A 75 -4.78 -12.06 9.09
C LEU A 75 -5.30 -13.50 9.19
N ASN A 76 -4.89 -14.23 10.24
CA ASN A 76 -5.29 -15.61 10.45
C ASN A 76 -6.81 -15.78 10.57
N CYS A 77 -7.53 -14.73 10.99
CA CYS A 77 -8.99 -14.72 11.05
C CYS A 77 -9.68 -14.47 9.71
N ILE A 78 -9.04 -13.75 8.77
CA ILE A 78 -9.70 -13.25 7.55
C ILE A 78 -9.13 -13.82 6.25
N ALA A 79 -7.98 -14.47 6.28
CA ALA A 79 -7.34 -15.05 5.11
C ALA A 79 -8.01 -16.37 4.67
N GLY A 80 -8.00 -16.61 3.37
CA GLY A 80 -8.46 -17.86 2.77
C GLY A 80 -9.36 -17.69 1.55
N PRO A 81 -9.74 -18.81 0.94
CA PRO A 81 -10.63 -18.83 -0.22
C PRO A 81 -12.01 -18.28 0.14
N ASP A 82 -12.62 -17.55 -0.79
CA ASP A 82 -14.01 -17.11 -0.71
C ASP A 82 -14.70 -17.39 -2.05
N GLU A 83 -15.75 -18.21 -2.03
CA GLU A 83 -16.53 -18.56 -3.21
C GLU A 83 -17.20 -17.34 -3.88
N ARG A 84 -17.34 -16.22 -3.15
CA ARG A 84 -17.90 -14.97 -3.66
C ARG A 84 -16.87 -14.02 -4.27
N ASP A 85 -15.59 -14.39 -4.23
CA ASP A 85 -14.50 -13.68 -4.88
C ASP A 85 -13.65 -14.65 -5.71
N SER A 86 -13.88 -14.63 -7.02
CA SER A 86 -13.15 -15.45 -8.00
C SER A 86 -11.66 -15.13 -8.12
N THR A 87 -11.16 -14.11 -7.42
CA THR A 87 -9.75 -13.74 -7.40
C THR A 87 -9.01 -14.21 -6.15
N THR A 88 -9.71 -14.79 -5.18
CA THR A 88 -9.06 -15.50 -4.07
C THR A 88 -8.37 -16.76 -4.58
N VAL A 89 -7.26 -17.13 -3.95
CA VAL A 89 -6.63 -18.42 -4.24
C VAL A 89 -7.49 -19.56 -3.72
N SER A 90 -7.60 -20.63 -4.51
CA SER A 90 -8.40 -21.80 -4.18
C SER A 90 -7.75 -22.71 -3.13
N GLN A 91 -6.46 -22.52 -2.84
CA GLN A 91 -5.76 -23.29 -1.83
C GLN A 91 -6.30 -22.95 -0.42
N PRO A 92 -6.62 -23.94 0.43
CA PRO A 92 -6.96 -23.69 1.82
C PRO A 92 -5.86 -22.89 2.52
N PHE A 93 -6.28 -21.91 3.30
CA PHE A 93 -5.35 -21.14 4.12
C PHE A 93 -5.03 -21.90 5.40
N GLU A 94 -3.74 -22.06 5.65
CA GLU A 94 -3.22 -22.58 6.91
C GLU A 94 -2.79 -21.40 7.78
N PRO A 95 -3.31 -21.27 9.02
CA PRO A 95 -2.92 -20.19 9.92
C PRO A 95 -1.40 -20.13 10.10
N ILE A 96 -0.86 -18.94 9.97
CA ILE A 96 0.58 -18.68 10.10
C ILE A 96 0.92 -18.59 11.59
N THR A 97 1.93 -19.35 12.01
CA THR A 97 2.48 -19.31 13.37
C THR A 97 3.90 -18.77 13.33
N LEU A 98 4.23 -17.84 14.24
CA LEU A 98 5.60 -17.37 14.41
C LEU A 98 6.39 -18.29 15.35
N PRO A 99 7.68 -18.54 15.07
CA PRO A 99 8.54 -19.21 16.03
C PRO A 99 8.80 -18.30 17.24
N GLU A 100 9.08 -18.90 18.41
CA GLU A 100 9.43 -18.14 19.64
C GLU A 100 10.69 -17.28 19.46
N SER A 101 11.60 -17.69 18.58
CA SER A 101 12.79 -16.92 18.23
C SER A 101 13.03 -16.99 16.73
N VAL A 102 13.24 -15.84 16.10
CA VAL A 102 13.56 -15.74 14.68
C VAL A 102 15.07 -15.64 14.51
N SER A 103 15.67 -16.59 13.77
CA SER A 103 17.08 -16.49 13.38
C SER A 103 17.20 -15.82 12.01
N LEU A 104 18.04 -14.79 11.92
CA LEU A 104 18.35 -14.12 10.65
C LEU A 104 19.58 -14.68 9.94
N LYS A 105 20.23 -15.70 10.52
CA LYS A 105 21.49 -16.23 9.99
C LYS A 105 21.29 -16.80 8.59
N GLY A 106 21.98 -16.21 7.60
CA GLY A 106 21.91 -16.62 6.20
C GLY A 106 20.64 -16.19 5.47
N LEU A 107 19.78 -15.38 6.11
CA LEU A 107 18.64 -14.75 5.44
C LEU A 107 19.16 -13.68 4.47
N ARG A 108 18.73 -13.73 3.20
CA ARG A 108 19.23 -12.83 2.16
C ARG A 108 18.30 -11.63 1.98
N ILE A 109 18.74 -10.46 2.42
CA ILE A 109 17.94 -9.23 2.40
C ILE A 109 18.42 -8.32 1.27
N GLY A 110 17.53 -8.07 0.31
CA GLY A 110 17.80 -7.19 -0.82
C GLY A 110 17.58 -5.72 -0.48
N ILE A 111 18.51 -4.87 -0.89
CA ILE A 111 18.44 -3.41 -0.78
C ILE A 111 18.37 -2.83 -2.20
N PRO A 112 17.18 -2.42 -2.69
CA PRO A 112 17.03 -1.91 -4.05
C PRO A 112 17.62 -0.51 -4.20
N LYS A 113 18.52 -0.32 -5.17
CA LYS A 113 19.16 0.98 -5.41
C LYS A 113 18.17 2.09 -5.81
N GLU A 114 17.09 1.74 -6.51
CA GLU A 114 16.09 2.68 -7.03
C GLU A 114 15.20 3.28 -5.93
N TYR A 115 15.26 2.73 -4.71
CA TYR A 115 14.53 3.22 -3.54
C TYR A 115 15.31 4.28 -2.74
N ASN A 116 16.45 4.73 -3.26
CA ASN A 116 17.21 5.89 -2.77
C ASN A 116 17.17 7.04 -3.80
N PRO A 117 15.99 7.61 -4.10
CA PRO A 117 15.89 8.74 -5.02
C PRO A 117 16.45 10.02 -4.38
N PRO A 118 16.81 11.05 -5.16
CA PRO A 118 17.31 12.33 -4.63
C PRO A 118 16.38 13.01 -3.63
N GLU A 119 15.08 12.74 -3.71
CA GLU A 119 14.03 13.29 -2.84
C GLU A 119 13.93 12.58 -1.48
N LEU A 120 14.66 11.48 -1.26
CA LEU A 120 14.64 10.76 0.01
C LEU A 120 15.25 11.61 1.13
N ASP A 121 14.48 11.84 2.19
CA ASP A 121 14.93 12.59 3.35
C ASP A 121 16.15 11.90 4.00
N PRO A 122 17.23 12.64 4.31
CA PRO A 122 18.40 12.09 4.99
C PRO A 122 18.08 11.33 6.29
N GLU A 123 17.06 11.73 7.06
CA GLU A 123 16.64 11.01 8.26
C GLU A 123 16.05 9.63 7.92
N VAL A 124 15.31 9.51 6.82
CA VAL A 124 14.81 8.21 6.33
C VAL A 124 15.96 7.34 5.82
N LEU A 125 16.92 7.92 5.08
CA LEU A 125 18.10 7.20 4.62
C LEU A 125 18.94 6.68 5.80
N ASN A 126 19.16 7.50 6.82
CA ASN A 126 19.87 7.10 8.04
C ASN A 126 19.11 6.01 8.81
N CYS A 127 17.78 6.10 8.88
CA CYS A 127 16.91 5.07 9.44
C CYS A 127 17.07 3.74 8.69
N TRP A 128 17.06 3.78 7.35
CA TRP A 128 17.22 2.61 6.51
C TRP A 128 18.60 1.95 6.68
N GLN A 129 19.67 2.75 6.71
CA GLN A 129 21.03 2.27 6.97
C GLN A 129 21.16 1.64 8.37
N LYS A 130 20.59 2.27 9.40
CA LYS A 130 20.59 1.75 10.77
C LYS A 130 19.99 0.34 10.83
N ILE A 131 18.82 0.13 10.23
CA ILE A 131 18.17 -1.18 10.23
C ILE A 131 18.91 -2.19 9.37
N THR A 132 19.46 -1.76 8.23
CA THR A 132 20.31 -2.60 7.39
C THR A 132 21.52 -3.15 8.19
N ASN A 133 22.20 -2.28 8.95
CA ASN A 133 23.33 -2.68 9.79
C ASN A 133 22.91 -3.63 10.92
N LEU A 134 21.79 -3.38 11.59
CA LEU A 134 21.29 -4.28 12.65
C LEU A 134 20.97 -5.68 12.11
N LEU A 135 20.41 -5.76 10.91
CA LEU A 135 20.12 -7.04 10.25
C LEU A 135 21.40 -7.78 9.88
N GLU A 136 22.41 -7.06 9.36
CA GLU A 136 23.74 -7.62 9.05
C GLU A 136 24.45 -8.14 10.31
N GLU A 137 24.46 -7.35 11.39
CA GLU A 137 25.04 -7.73 12.69
C GLU A 137 24.34 -8.98 13.29
N ALA A 138 23.05 -9.15 13.02
CA ALA A 138 22.27 -10.31 13.41
C ALA A 138 22.50 -11.56 12.52
N GLY A 139 23.32 -11.44 11.48
CA GLY A 139 23.74 -12.53 10.61
C GLY A 139 22.99 -12.66 9.28
N ALA A 140 22.17 -11.68 8.91
CA ALA A 140 21.58 -11.61 7.57
C ALA A 140 22.64 -11.23 6.52
N GLU A 141 22.47 -11.71 5.30
CA GLU A 141 23.29 -11.33 4.16
C GLU A 141 22.61 -10.15 3.44
N ILE A 142 23.27 -8.99 3.42
CA ILE A 142 22.75 -7.79 2.76
C ILE A 142 23.20 -7.78 1.30
N ILE A 143 22.25 -7.69 0.38
CA ILE A 143 22.49 -7.83 -1.06
C ILE A 143 21.98 -6.59 -1.80
N PRO A 144 22.84 -5.83 -2.48
CA PRO A 144 22.37 -4.76 -3.34
C PRO A 144 21.62 -5.38 -4.54
N VAL A 145 20.42 -4.88 -4.81
CA VAL A 145 19.59 -5.33 -5.94
C VAL A 145 19.12 -4.15 -6.79
N SER A 146 18.52 -4.47 -7.94
CA SER A 146 18.02 -3.48 -8.89
C SER A 146 16.60 -3.82 -9.32
N LEU A 147 15.71 -2.84 -9.18
CA LEU A 147 14.34 -2.82 -9.64
C LEU A 147 14.16 -1.63 -10.61
N PRO A 148 14.75 -1.69 -11.82
CA PRO A 148 14.92 -0.52 -12.69
C PRO A 148 13.63 0.16 -13.13
N HIS A 149 12.48 -0.52 -13.12
CA HIS A 149 11.20 0.05 -13.54
C HIS A 149 10.41 0.66 -12.36
N THR A 150 10.98 0.73 -11.16
CA THR A 150 10.35 1.31 -9.96
C THR A 150 9.79 2.71 -10.23
N GLU A 151 10.58 3.59 -10.87
CA GLU A 151 10.17 4.97 -11.17
C GLU A 151 8.96 5.07 -12.11
N HIS A 152 8.73 4.05 -12.94
CA HIS A 152 7.61 4.01 -13.87
C HIS A 152 6.29 3.59 -13.20
N SER A 153 6.34 3.12 -11.95
CA SER A 153 5.15 2.68 -11.22
C SER A 153 4.10 3.80 -11.10
N ILE A 154 4.50 5.02 -10.77
CA ILE A 154 3.56 6.14 -10.61
C ILE A 154 2.73 6.40 -11.87
N VAL A 155 3.38 6.45 -13.04
CA VAL A 155 2.71 6.72 -14.31
C VAL A 155 1.88 5.52 -14.76
N CYS A 156 2.44 4.30 -14.65
CA CYS A 156 1.73 3.07 -14.98
C CYS A 156 0.46 2.90 -14.13
N TYR A 157 0.57 3.13 -12.81
CA TYR A 157 -0.55 3.08 -11.87
C TYR A 157 -1.61 4.10 -12.24
N SER A 158 -1.21 5.34 -12.54
CA SER A 158 -2.14 6.41 -12.92
C SER A 158 -3.01 6.02 -14.12
N VAL A 159 -2.44 5.38 -15.15
CA VAL A 159 -3.22 4.91 -16.32
C VAL A 159 -4.18 3.79 -15.93
N LEU A 160 -3.66 2.73 -15.29
CA LEU A 160 -4.47 1.56 -14.93
C LEU A 160 -5.58 1.91 -13.94
N ASN A 161 -5.26 2.72 -12.92
CA ASN A 161 -6.20 3.21 -11.93
C ASN A 161 -7.35 3.98 -12.59
N ARG A 162 -7.04 4.93 -13.48
CA ARG A 162 -8.07 5.74 -14.15
C ARG A 162 -8.99 4.87 -15.01
N CYS A 163 -8.43 3.92 -15.76
CA CYS A 163 -9.20 2.99 -16.58
C CYS A 163 -10.16 2.13 -15.72
N GLU A 164 -9.65 1.52 -14.65
CA GLU A 164 -10.48 0.70 -13.77
C GLU A 164 -11.49 1.53 -12.99
N VAL A 165 -11.14 2.74 -12.53
CA VAL A 165 -12.08 3.66 -11.87
C VAL A 165 -13.22 4.06 -12.79
N ALA A 166 -12.93 4.37 -14.07
CA ALA A 166 -13.97 4.72 -15.04
C ALA A 166 -15.01 3.59 -15.20
N SER A 167 -14.55 2.33 -15.22
CA SER A 167 -15.42 1.15 -15.29
C SER A 167 -16.11 0.86 -13.96
N ASN A 168 -15.36 0.71 -12.87
CA ASN A 168 -15.86 0.31 -11.55
C ASN A 168 -16.90 1.28 -11.00
N MET A 169 -16.67 2.58 -11.18
CA MET A 169 -17.57 3.62 -10.69
C MET A 169 -18.73 3.93 -11.64
N ALA A 170 -18.85 3.28 -12.79
CA ALA A 170 -20.00 3.45 -13.70
C ALA A 170 -21.32 3.03 -13.04
N ARG A 171 -21.28 2.10 -12.09
CA ARG A 171 -22.45 1.57 -11.35
C ARG A 171 -23.14 2.59 -10.42
N TYR A 172 -22.47 3.69 -10.08
CA TYR A 172 -23.04 4.71 -9.21
C TYR A 172 -23.82 5.72 -10.07
N ASP A 173 -25.09 5.44 -10.27
CA ASP A 173 -26.00 6.20 -11.13
C ASP A 173 -27.26 6.72 -10.40
N GLY A 174 -27.47 6.28 -9.16
CA GLY A 174 -28.60 6.66 -8.31
C GLY A 174 -29.90 5.91 -8.58
N LEU A 175 -29.88 4.83 -9.37
CA LEU A 175 -31.07 4.02 -9.62
C LEU A 175 -31.32 2.97 -8.55
N GLU A 176 -30.33 2.11 -8.30
CA GLU A 176 -30.47 1.01 -7.35
C GLU A 176 -30.17 1.43 -5.91
N TYR A 177 -29.22 2.36 -5.72
CA TYR A 177 -28.76 2.80 -4.41
C TYR A 177 -28.02 4.15 -4.46
N GLY A 178 -27.80 4.73 -3.27
CA GLY A 178 -26.97 5.92 -3.09
C GLY A 178 -27.69 7.23 -3.36
N LEU A 179 -26.91 8.27 -3.65
CA LEU A 179 -27.43 9.60 -4.01
C LEU A 179 -28.20 9.50 -5.32
N ARG A 180 -29.35 10.17 -5.40
CA ARG A 180 -30.10 10.37 -6.64
C ARG A 180 -30.47 11.84 -6.76
N ALA A 181 -30.12 12.45 -7.88
CA ALA A 181 -30.51 13.82 -8.14
C ALA A 181 -32.02 13.93 -8.40
N ASP A 182 -32.61 15.06 -8.01
CA ASP A 182 -33.95 15.44 -8.44
C ASP A 182 -33.89 15.94 -9.89
N GLU A 183 -34.01 15.01 -10.83
CA GLU A 183 -33.96 15.24 -12.27
C GLU A 183 -34.89 14.26 -12.99
N MET A 184 -35.87 14.80 -13.71
CA MET A 184 -36.97 14.03 -14.31
C MET A 184 -37.13 14.27 -15.81
N THR A 185 -36.22 15.05 -16.42
CA THR A 185 -36.29 15.38 -17.85
C THR A 185 -35.84 14.23 -18.76
N SER A 186 -34.72 13.57 -18.43
CA SER A 186 -34.23 12.39 -19.14
C SER A 186 -33.34 11.53 -18.24
N THR A 187 -33.19 10.25 -18.62
CA THR A 187 -32.30 9.31 -17.93
C THR A 187 -30.83 9.77 -17.98
N GLU A 188 -30.39 10.31 -19.11
CA GLU A 188 -29.03 10.83 -19.29
C GLU A 188 -28.75 12.02 -18.36
N GLN A 189 -29.71 12.95 -18.24
CA GLN A 189 -29.56 14.09 -17.33
C GLN A 189 -29.58 13.64 -15.87
N LEU A 190 -30.43 12.68 -15.52
CA LEU A 190 -30.45 12.08 -14.18
C LEU A 190 -29.09 11.49 -13.82
N TYR A 191 -28.48 10.67 -14.70
CA TYR A 191 -27.15 10.10 -14.48
C TYR A 191 -26.08 11.17 -14.37
N ALA A 192 -26.04 12.11 -15.32
CA ALA A 192 -25.03 13.16 -15.34
C ALA A 192 -25.09 14.03 -14.08
N LYS A 193 -26.29 14.47 -13.67
CA LYS A 193 -26.49 15.30 -12.48
C LYS A 193 -26.19 14.54 -11.19
N THR A 194 -26.65 13.29 -11.08
CA THR A 194 -26.38 12.44 -9.91
C THR A 194 -24.88 12.24 -9.70
N ARG A 195 -24.17 11.88 -10.77
CA ARG A 195 -22.72 11.65 -10.72
C ARG A 195 -21.93 12.94 -10.50
N SER A 196 -22.39 14.05 -11.08
CA SER A 196 -21.79 15.37 -10.84
C SER A 196 -21.91 15.81 -9.38
N LEU A 197 -23.07 15.58 -8.75
CA LEU A 197 -23.28 15.89 -7.34
C LEU A 197 -22.55 14.92 -6.40
N GLY A 198 -22.51 13.62 -6.73
CA GLY A 198 -22.01 12.58 -5.85
C GLY A 198 -20.48 12.42 -5.85
N PHE A 199 -19.80 12.69 -6.96
CA PHE A 199 -18.35 12.55 -7.07
C PHE A 199 -17.65 13.89 -6.95
N ASN A 200 -16.53 13.92 -6.21
CA ASN A 200 -15.65 15.08 -6.16
C ASN A 200 -14.78 15.20 -7.44
N ASP A 201 -14.00 16.28 -7.52
CA ASP A 201 -13.14 16.56 -8.68
C ASP A 201 -12.09 15.48 -8.96
N VAL A 202 -11.51 14.88 -7.92
CA VAL A 202 -10.50 13.82 -8.09
C VAL A 202 -11.12 12.60 -8.77
N VAL A 203 -12.28 12.16 -8.30
CA VAL A 203 -12.98 11.01 -8.87
C VAL A 203 -13.48 11.31 -10.28
N ARG A 204 -14.09 12.49 -10.51
CA ARG A 204 -14.54 12.90 -11.86
C ARG A 204 -13.38 12.97 -12.85
N SER A 205 -12.25 13.55 -12.45
CA SER A 205 -11.04 13.62 -13.28
C SER A 205 -10.53 12.22 -13.67
N ARG A 206 -10.49 11.29 -12.72
CA ARG A 206 -10.11 9.89 -12.99
C ARG A 206 -11.06 9.20 -13.97
N ILE A 207 -12.37 9.38 -13.81
CA ILE A 207 -13.38 8.82 -14.72
C ILE A 207 -13.21 9.39 -16.14
N LEU A 208 -13.08 10.71 -16.26
CA LEU A 208 -12.91 11.37 -17.56
C LEU A 208 -11.66 10.90 -18.29
N THR A 209 -10.51 10.89 -17.60
CA THR A 209 -9.25 10.45 -18.21
C THR A 209 -9.25 8.94 -18.47
N GLY A 210 -9.87 8.14 -17.60
CA GLY A 210 -10.00 6.70 -17.80
C GLY A 210 -10.80 6.36 -19.05
N ASN A 211 -11.93 7.04 -19.27
CA ASN A 211 -12.70 6.92 -20.50
C ASN A 211 -11.87 7.32 -21.73
N TYR A 212 -11.06 8.38 -21.64
CA TYR A 212 -10.16 8.79 -22.72
C TYR A 212 -9.14 7.69 -23.07
N PHE A 213 -8.49 7.08 -22.08
CA PHE A 213 -7.55 5.98 -22.31
C PHE A 213 -8.21 4.72 -22.85
N LEU A 214 -9.50 4.52 -22.57
CA LEU A 214 -10.26 3.36 -23.01
C LEU A 214 -10.98 3.56 -24.36
N LEU A 215 -10.86 4.73 -25.00
CA LEU A 215 -11.33 4.92 -26.38
C LEU A 215 -10.57 3.98 -27.32
N THR A 216 -11.27 3.44 -28.33
CA THR A 216 -10.70 2.48 -29.28
C THR A 216 -9.39 2.96 -29.90
N GLU A 217 -9.28 4.25 -30.23
CA GLU A 217 -8.08 4.86 -30.82
C GLU A 217 -6.90 5.00 -29.85
N ASN A 218 -7.16 5.02 -28.54
CA ASN A 218 -6.16 5.24 -27.48
C ASN A 218 -5.80 3.96 -26.71
N TYR A 219 -6.63 2.92 -26.79
CA TYR A 219 -6.55 1.75 -25.92
C TYR A 219 -5.18 1.07 -25.93
N ASP A 220 -4.60 0.88 -27.12
CA ASP A 220 -3.30 0.22 -27.27
C ASP A 220 -2.15 1.10 -26.75
N ASP A 221 -2.23 2.41 -26.99
CA ASP A 221 -1.19 3.38 -26.64
C ASP A 221 -1.12 3.65 -25.13
N TYR A 222 -2.25 3.56 -24.43
CA TYR A 222 -2.34 3.81 -23.00
C TYR A 222 -2.53 2.53 -22.18
N PHE A 223 -3.68 1.88 -22.27
CA PHE A 223 -4.01 0.77 -21.38
C PHE A 223 -3.11 -0.45 -21.62
N VAL A 224 -2.98 -0.90 -22.88
CA VAL A 224 -2.12 -2.05 -23.20
C VAL A 224 -0.65 -1.73 -22.91
N LYS A 225 -0.19 -0.50 -23.20
CA LYS A 225 1.17 -0.08 -22.86
C LYS A 225 1.42 -0.08 -21.35
N ALA A 226 0.49 0.43 -20.55
CA ALA A 226 0.58 0.42 -19.09
C ALA A 226 0.61 -1.01 -18.54
N MET A 227 -0.20 -1.94 -19.08
CA MET A 227 -0.15 -3.35 -18.71
C MET A 227 1.21 -4.00 -19.01
N LYS A 228 1.85 -3.66 -20.14
CA LYS A 228 3.21 -4.11 -20.46
C LYS A 228 4.25 -3.56 -19.47
N VAL A 229 4.15 -2.29 -19.09
CA VAL A 229 5.02 -1.69 -18.06
C VAL A 229 4.81 -2.34 -16.70
N ARG A 230 3.56 -2.60 -16.31
CA ARG A 230 3.24 -3.36 -15.09
C ARG A 230 3.93 -4.73 -15.08
N LYS A 231 3.95 -5.42 -16.22
CA LYS A 231 4.67 -6.71 -16.35
C LYS A 231 6.17 -6.54 -16.13
N LEU A 232 6.79 -5.50 -16.71
CA LEU A 232 8.22 -5.22 -16.48
C LEU A 232 8.54 -4.95 -14.99
N ILE A 233 7.65 -4.23 -14.29
CA ILE A 233 7.76 -3.98 -12.84
C ILE A 233 7.64 -5.29 -12.06
N ALA A 234 6.68 -6.15 -12.40
CA ALA A 234 6.56 -7.47 -11.76
C ALA A 234 7.81 -8.34 -12.04
N ASP A 235 8.33 -8.31 -13.27
CA ASP A 235 9.52 -9.06 -13.66
C ASP A 235 10.78 -8.60 -12.93
N ASP A 236 10.86 -7.34 -12.50
CA ASP A 236 11.95 -6.85 -11.64
C ASP A 236 11.97 -7.61 -10.31
N PHE A 237 10.81 -7.75 -9.65
CA PHE A 237 10.68 -8.52 -8.42
C PHE A 237 10.97 -10.00 -8.65
N ASP A 238 10.41 -10.61 -9.71
CA ASP A 238 10.64 -12.01 -10.04
C ASP A 238 12.14 -12.30 -10.21
N ARG A 239 12.89 -11.41 -10.87
CA ARG A 239 14.35 -11.52 -10.99
C ARG A 239 15.05 -11.46 -9.63
N VAL A 240 14.63 -10.57 -8.74
CA VAL A 240 15.20 -10.49 -7.39
C VAL A 240 15.01 -11.81 -6.65
N TRP A 241 13.81 -12.37 -6.67
CA TRP A 241 13.50 -13.65 -6.00
C TRP A 241 14.26 -14.83 -6.62
N GLN A 242 14.36 -14.88 -7.95
CA GLN A 242 15.13 -15.91 -8.68
C GLN A 242 16.64 -15.85 -8.38
N ASN A 243 17.15 -14.68 -7.99
CA ASN A 243 18.54 -14.51 -7.55
C ASN A 243 18.73 -14.80 -6.04
N ASN A 244 17.81 -15.59 -5.46
CA ASN A 244 17.84 -16.08 -4.08
C ASN A 244 17.82 -14.95 -3.03
N VAL A 245 17.05 -13.90 -3.27
CA VAL A 245 16.73 -12.91 -2.22
C VAL A 245 15.45 -13.34 -1.52
N ASP A 246 15.46 -13.32 -0.19
CA ASP A 246 14.34 -13.77 0.64
C ASP A 246 13.33 -12.65 0.92
N VAL A 247 13.84 -11.45 1.20
CA VAL A 247 13.08 -10.28 1.63
C VAL A 247 13.73 -9.03 1.05
N LEU A 248 12.94 -8.04 0.68
CA LEU A 248 13.42 -6.68 0.38
C LEU A 248 13.19 -5.78 1.58
N LEU A 249 14.17 -4.95 1.92
CA LEU A 249 14.02 -3.86 2.89
C LEU A 249 14.09 -2.52 2.15
N THR A 250 13.06 -1.70 2.30
CA THR A 250 12.99 -0.38 1.65
C THR A 250 12.43 0.68 2.60
N PRO A 251 12.58 1.98 2.31
CA PRO A 251 11.73 3.00 2.91
C PRO A 251 10.25 2.72 2.61
N THR A 252 9.34 3.11 3.51
CA THR A 252 7.91 3.12 3.20
C THR A 252 7.49 4.45 2.57
N THR A 253 8.03 5.55 3.08
CA THR A 253 7.73 6.92 2.64
C THR A 253 9.03 7.70 2.45
N LEU A 254 9.03 8.72 1.60
CA LEU A 254 10.24 9.51 1.30
C LEU A 254 10.65 10.46 2.44
N SER A 255 9.73 10.79 3.33
CA SER A 255 9.93 11.65 4.50
C SER A 255 9.03 11.19 5.65
N ASP A 256 9.10 11.88 6.79
CA ASP A 256 8.03 11.87 7.79
C ASP A 256 6.73 12.50 7.23
N ALA A 257 5.67 12.53 8.04
CA ALA A 257 4.38 13.04 7.61
C ALA A 257 4.46 14.50 7.12
N PRO A 258 3.97 14.80 5.90
CA PRO A 258 3.96 16.17 5.40
C PRO A 258 3.03 17.04 6.24
N GLY A 259 3.36 18.34 6.36
CA GLY A 259 2.47 19.31 6.96
C GLY A 259 1.17 19.45 6.15
N PHE A 260 0.05 19.72 6.81
CA PHE A 260 -1.25 19.83 6.14
C PHE A 260 -1.26 20.90 5.03
N ASN A 261 -0.63 22.06 5.28
CA ASN A 261 -0.55 23.14 4.29
C ASN A 261 0.34 22.75 3.09
N ASP A 262 1.46 22.07 3.34
CA ASP A 262 2.35 21.60 2.28
C ASP A 262 1.66 20.51 1.45
N PHE A 263 0.87 19.65 2.11
CA PHE A 263 0.11 18.60 1.45
C PHE A 263 -0.99 19.18 0.56
N THR A 264 -1.78 20.11 1.09
CA THR A 264 -2.94 20.68 0.38
C THR A 264 -2.57 21.71 -0.70
N SER A 265 -1.34 22.22 -0.70
CA SER A 265 -0.86 23.16 -1.72
C SER A 265 -0.47 22.50 -3.04
N GLN A 266 -0.32 21.17 -3.08
CA GLN A 266 0.08 20.43 -4.28
C GLN A 266 -1.11 19.69 -4.89
N ASP A 267 -1.07 19.46 -6.20
CA ASP A 267 -2.08 18.67 -6.88
C ASP A 267 -1.98 17.17 -6.53
N ASN A 268 -3.05 16.41 -6.79
CA ASN A 268 -3.11 14.99 -6.46
C ASN A 268 -2.04 14.14 -7.19
N GLN A 269 -1.64 14.50 -8.41
CA GLN A 269 -0.64 13.74 -9.15
C GLN A 269 0.75 13.91 -8.53
N THR A 270 1.11 15.15 -8.19
CA THR A 270 2.33 15.47 -7.47
C THR A 270 2.37 14.76 -6.11
N GLN A 271 1.27 14.82 -5.35
CA GLN A 271 1.15 14.07 -4.10
C GLN A 271 1.39 12.57 -4.28
N CYS A 272 0.72 11.92 -5.25
CA CYS A 272 0.93 10.49 -5.51
C CYS A 272 2.40 10.18 -5.88
N SER A 273 3.07 11.02 -6.67
CA SER A 273 4.48 10.78 -7.05
C SER A 273 5.45 10.79 -5.87
N ILE A 274 5.13 11.52 -4.80
CA ILE A 274 5.96 11.60 -3.60
C ILE A 274 5.55 10.51 -2.61
N GLN A 275 4.25 10.41 -2.33
CA GLN A 275 3.71 9.62 -1.23
C GLN A 275 3.71 8.11 -1.54
N ASP A 276 3.54 7.74 -2.81
CA ASP A 276 3.30 6.35 -3.20
C ASP A 276 4.51 5.70 -3.90
N PHE A 277 5.62 6.44 -4.06
CA PHE A 277 6.82 6.01 -4.81
C PHE A 277 7.35 4.65 -4.34
N CYS A 278 7.53 4.48 -3.03
CA CYS A 278 8.07 3.25 -2.47
C CYS A 278 7.03 2.12 -2.34
N THR A 279 5.74 2.41 -2.47
CA THR A 279 4.68 1.45 -2.10
C THR A 279 3.92 0.86 -3.29
N GLN A 280 3.70 1.63 -4.37
CA GLN A 280 2.98 1.16 -5.56
C GLN A 280 3.59 -0.07 -6.26
N PRO A 281 4.92 -0.22 -6.40
CA PRO A 281 5.50 -1.38 -7.09
C PRO A 281 5.03 -2.73 -6.53
N ALA A 282 4.83 -2.83 -5.20
CA ALA A 282 4.34 -4.05 -4.56
C ALA A 282 2.91 -4.42 -4.98
N ASN A 283 2.01 -3.45 -5.15
CA ASN A 283 0.64 -3.69 -5.63
C ASN A 283 0.64 -4.15 -7.09
N MET A 284 1.51 -3.55 -7.91
CA MET A 284 1.64 -3.92 -9.31
C MET A 284 2.09 -5.37 -9.49
N ALA A 285 3.04 -5.81 -8.67
CA ALA A 285 3.54 -7.17 -8.63
C ALA A 285 2.64 -8.14 -7.83
N GLY A 286 1.64 -7.64 -7.10
CA GLY A 286 0.73 -8.46 -6.28
C GLY A 286 1.35 -9.03 -5.00
N ILE A 287 2.60 -8.68 -4.68
CA ILE A 287 3.38 -9.26 -3.59
C ILE A 287 3.02 -8.68 -2.21
N PRO A 288 3.21 -9.42 -1.11
CA PRO A 288 2.91 -8.93 0.24
C PRO A 288 3.94 -7.90 0.70
N ALA A 289 3.50 -6.94 1.52
CA ALA A 289 4.36 -5.89 2.07
C ALA A 289 3.89 -5.44 3.46
N ILE A 290 4.81 -5.14 4.36
CA ILE A 290 4.52 -4.70 5.73
C ILE A 290 5.33 -3.44 6.06
N ASN A 291 4.66 -2.42 6.57
CA ASN A 291 5.27 -1.24 7.18
C ASN A 291 5.55 -1.50 8.66
N LEU A 292 6.72 -1.06 9.14
CA LEU A 292 7.14 -1.13 10.54
C LEU A 292 7.66 0.22 11.01
N PRO A 293 7.15 0.76 12.13
CA PRO A 293 7.66 1.99 12.70
C PRO A 293 9.03 1.76 13.32
N ILE A 294 10.00 2.62 12.99
CA ILE A 294 11.40 2.42 13.37
C ILE A 294 11.90 3.45 14.38
N THR A 295 11.70 4.73 14.11
CA THR A 295 12.22 5.79 14.98
C THR A 295 11.39 7.06 14.83
N ILE A 296 11.69 8.06 15.64
CA ILE A 296 11.09 9.39 15.56
C ILE A 296 12.08 10.34 14.89
N SER A 297 11.58 11.17 13.96
CA SER A 297 12.33 12.21 13.29
C SER A 297 12.65 13.38 14.22
N SER A 298 13.53 14.28 13.79
CA SER A 298 13.81 15.54 14.48
C SER A 298 12.56 16.39 14.73
N ARG A 299 11.51 16.24 13.91
CA ARG A 299 10.20 16.91 14.05
C ARG A 299 9.26 16.24 15.05
N GLY A 300 9.66 15.11 15.65
CA GLY A 300 8.80 14.35 16.56
C GLY A 300 7.77 13.47 15.83
N LEU A 301 8.01 13.13 14.57
CA LEU A 301 7.09 12.33 13.74
C LEU A 301 7.67 10.94 13.44
N PRO A 302 6.83 9.91 13.22
CA PRO A 302 7.32 8.56 12.94
C PRO A 302 8.07 8.45 11.60
N LEU A 303 9.14 7.66 11.61
CA LEU A 303 9.85 7.17 10.44
C LEU A 303 9.74 5.65 10.42
N SER A 304 9.38 5.10 9.27
CA SER A 304 9.10 3.67 9.12
C SER A 304 9.83 3.08 7.92
N LEU A 305 10.03 1.78 7.96
CA LEU A 305 10.55 0.99 6.84
C LEU A 305 9.55 -0.07 6.43
N GLN A 306 9.75 -0.59 5.24
CA GLN A 306 8.91 -1.58 4.61
C GLN A 306 9.71 -2.84 4.32
N LEU A 307 9.10 -3.98 4.58
CA LEU A 307 9.55 -5.27 4.07
C LEU A 307 8.63 -5.72 2.93
N MET A 308 9.19 -6.42 1.95
CA MET A 308 8.43 -7.14 0.91
C MET A 308 9.01 -8.54 0.72
N THR A 309 8.17 -9.52 0.37
CA THR A 309 8.62 -10.87 0.03
C THR A 309 8.00 -11.34 -1.28
N SER A 310 8.40 -12.51 -1.76
CA SER A 310 7.75 -13.16 -2.89
C SER A 310 6.27 -13.46 -2.59
N PHE A 311 5.50 -13.63 -3.66
CA PHE A 311 4.07 -13.93 -3.60
C PHE A 311 3.77 -15.16 -2.72
N PHE A 312 2.79 -15.06 -1.81
CA PHE A 312 2.43 -16.05 -0.80
C PHE A 312 3.51 -16.43 0.22
N ASN A 313 4.52 -15.58 0.42
CA ASN A 313 5.53 -15.76 1.48
C ASN A 313 5.27 -14.83 2.68
N ASP A 314 4.01 -14.46 2.92
CA ASP A 314 3.55 -13.58 3.99
C ASP A 314 4.09 -14.01 5.36
N GLY A 315 4.16 -15.31 5.64
CA GLY A 315 4.70 -15.81 6.91
C GLY A 315 6.18 -15.50 7.14
N LYS A 316 7.02 -15.51 6.09
CA LYS A 316 8.42 -15.07 6.20
C LYS A 316 8.50 -13.57 6.46
N LEU A 317 7.61 -12.80 5.83
CA LEU A 317 7.50 -11.37 6.05
C LEU A 317 7.22 -11.05 7.54
N PHE A 318 6.27 -11.75 8.17
CA PHE A 318 5.98 -11.58 9.60
C PHE A 318 7.13 -11.99 10.52
N GLN A 319 7.90 -13.04 10.17
CA GLN A 319 9.07 -13.45 10.96
C GLN A 319 10.11 -12.32 11.03
N VAL A 320 10.49 -11.76 9.88
CA VAL A 320 11.48 -10.68 9.84
C VAL A 320 10.92 -9.40 10.47
N ALA A 321 9.64 -9.12 10.26
CA ALA A 321 8.97 -8.00 10.89
C ALA A 321 8.98 -8.07 12.42
N LYS A 322 8.70 -9.26 12.98
CA LYS A 322 8.71 -9.50 14.42
C LYS A 322 10.10 -9.27 15.01
N TRP A 323 11.13 -9.77 14.34
CA TRP A 323 12.52 -9.55 14.75
C TRP A 323 12.86 -8.04 14.79
N ILE A 324 12.49 -7.29 13.75
CA ILE A 324 12.73 -5.83 13.70
C ILE A 324 11.96 -5.11 14.81
N GLU A 325 10.69 -5.46 15.04
CA GLU A 325 9.87 -4.90 16.13
C GLU A 325 10.57 -5.06 17.50
N GLU A 326 11.09 -6.26 17.78
CA GLU A 326 11.80 -6.56 19.03
C GLU A 326 13.13 -5.82 19.16
N ALA A 327 13.89 -5.70 18.08
CA ALA A 327 15.18 -5.01 18.06
C ALA A 327 15.03 -3.50 18.23
N VAL A 328 13.96 -2.93 17.69
CA VAL A 328 13.76 -1.48 17.66
C VAL A 328 12.99 -0.97 18.87
N GLN A 329 12.02 -1.74 19.37
CA GLN A 329 11.14 -1.36 20.49
C GLN A 329 10.53 0.05 20.30
N PHE A 330 9.94 0.28 19.13
CA PHE A 330 9.35 1.58 18.80
C PHE A 330 8.35 2.02 19.89
N PRO A 331 8.47 3.26 20.42
CA PRO A 331 7.68 3.68 21.55
C PRO A 331 6.21 3.78 21.19
N ARG A 332 5.34 3.43 22.15
CA ARG A 332 3.93 3.77 22.04
C ARG A 332 3.77 5.29 22.04
N LEU A 333 3.30 5.83 20.93
CA LEU A 333 3.02 7.26 20.82
C LEU A 333 1.90 7.65 21.78
N GLN A 334 2.15 8.66 22.60
CA GLN A 334 1.12 9.27 23.44
C GLN A 334 0.63 10.53 22.72
N LEU A 335 -0.69 10.60 22.52
CA LEU A 335 -1.31 11.84 22.07
C LEU A 335 -1.11 12.87 23.18
N LYS A 336 -0.44 13.98 22.88
CA LYS A 336 -0.39 15.10 23.80
C LYS A 336 -1.82 15.61 23.97
N GLU A 337 -2.28 15.75 25.21
CA GLU A 337 -3.46 16.56 25.49
C GLU A 337 -3.16 17.94 24.93
N SER A 338 -3.83 18.32 23.84
CA SER A 338 -3.80 19.71 23.42
C SER A 338 -4.50 20.50 24.51
N GLU A 339 -3.81 21.46 25.13
CA GLU A 339 -4.52 22.60 25.71
C GLU A 339 -5.43 23.13 24.59
N VAL A 340 -6.72 22.91 24.77
CA VAL A 340 -7.76 23.00 23.74
C VAL A 340 -7.71 24.37 23.07
N PHE A 341 -7.78 24.38 21.74
CA PHE A 341 -7.92 25.58 20.89
C PHE A 341 -9.10 26.48 21.31
#